data_AF-A0A7L0IBR3-F1
#
_entry.id   AF-A0A7L0IBR3-F1
#
_cell.length_a   1.000
_cell.length_b   1.000
_cell.length_c   1.000
_cell.angle_alpha   90.00
_cell.angle_beta   90.00
_cell.angle_gamma   90.00
#
_symmetry.space_group_name_H-M   'P 1'
#
loop_
_entity.id
_entity.type
_entity.pdbx_description
1 polymer ?
#
loop_
_entity_poly.entity_id
_entity_poly.type
_entity_poly.pdbx_seq_one_letter_code
_entity_poly.pdbx_strand_id
1 'polypeptide(L)'
;LSTIYICNHCIFFWSEFLFLESIPMKSLSCYNDYNSQVTCTWMEHSEAHALVGMILYQRDNVIKENKEMFCKRQTENDLREASDSYVHWVCHNTTDDFGIGLDDIYSFKPNKILQAELSVDLLQNGKDEILNSHFP
;
A
#
# COMPACT_ATOMS: atom_id res chain seq x y z
N LEU A 1 29.43 -23.92 30.17
CA LEU A 1 29.10 -22.85 31.14
C LEU A 1 29.39 -21.52 30.48
N SER A 2 28.39 -20.97 29.80
CA SER A 2 28.49 -19.65 29.16
C SER A 2 27.11 -19.02 29.25
N THR A 3 27.09 -17.83 29.84
CA THR A 3 25.91 -17.12 30.31
C THR A 3 25.02 -16.68 29.17
N ILE A 4 23.72 -16.98 29.28
CA ILE A 4 22.65 -16.51 28.39
C ILE A 4 22.28 -15.08 28.82
N TYR A 5 22.37 -14.12 27.92
CA TYR A 5 21.78 -12.78 28.12
C TYR A 5 20.46 -12.72 27.35
N ILE A 6 19.36 -12.74 28.08
CA ILE A 6 18.02 -12.49 27.54
C ILE A 6 17.84 -10.99 27.44
N CYS A 7 18.01 -10.41 26.25
CA CYS A 7 17.53 -9.07 25.96
C CYS A 7 16.10 -9.21 25.42
N ASN A 8 15.11 -8.73 26.18
CA ASN A 8 13.67 -8.93 25.94
C ASN A 8 13.09 -8.00 24.86
N HIS A 9 13.91 -7.55 23.91
CA HIS A 9 13.43 -6.76 22.77
C HIS A 9 14.35 -6.95 21.58
N CYS A 10 13.75 -7.38 20.47
CA CYS A 10 14.35 -7.57 19.15
C CYS A 10 15.23 -8.81 19.03
N ILE A 11 14.55 -9.94 18.87
CA ILE A 11 15.12 -11.11 18.23
C ILE A 11 15.57 -10.67 16.83
N PHE A 12 16.89 -10.67 16.64
CA PHE A 12 17.53 -10.61 15.33
C PHE A 12 17.11 -11.85 14.53
N PHE A 13 16.05 -11.73 13.73
CA PHE A 13 15.79 -12.66 12.63
C PHE A 13 16.48 -12.11 11.38
N TRP A 14 17.32 -12.96 10.82
CA TRP A 14 18.11 -12.75 9.62
C TRP A 14 17.19 -12.36 8.46
N SER A 15 17.60 -11.31 7.74
CA SER A 15 16.81 -10.61 6.74
C SER A 15 16.64 -11.42 5.45
N GLU A 16 15.63 -12.27 5.39
CA GLU A 16 14.87 -12.44 4.15
C GLU A 16 13.71 -11.45 4.21
N PHE A 17 13.89 -10.30 3.57
CA PHE A 17 12.81 -9.36 3.35
C PHE A 17 11.84 -10.01 2.36
N LEU A 18 10.91 -10.83 2.86
CA LEU A 18 9.73 -11.20 2.10
C LEU A 18 9.02 -9.88 1.78
N PHE A 19 9.14 -9.41 0.53
CA PHE A 19 8.22 -8.42 0.00
C PHE A 19 6.83 -9.06 0.05
N LEU A 20 6.11 -8.86 1.15
CA LEU A 20 4.73 -9.25 1.25
C LEU A 20 3.96 -8.34 0.30
N GLU A 21 3.79 -8.80 -0.93
CA GLU A 21 3.04 -8.07 -1.94
C GLU A 21 1.60 -7.85 -1.42
N SER A 22 1.15 -6.60 -1.46
CA SER A 22 -0.16 -6.21 -0.93
C SER A 22 -1.28 -6.84 -1.75
N ILE A 23 -2.48 -6.99 -1.16
CA ILE A 23 -3.62 -7.57 -1.87
C ILE A 23 -3.95 -6.84 -3.18
N PRO A 24 -3.97 -5.49 -3.24
CA PRO A 24 -4.16 -4.78 -4.49
C PRO A 24 -3.13 -5.17 -5.56
N MET A 25 -1.87 -5.34 -5.16
CA MET A 25 -0.80 -5.68 -6.10
C MET A 25 -0.91 -7.15 -6.57
N LYS A 26 -1.12 -8.09 -5.63
CA LYS A 26 -1.31 -9.52 -5.95
C LYS A 26 -2.54 -9.80 -6.82
N SER A 27 -3.60 -9.02 -6.64
CA SER A 27 -4.88 -9.22 -7.34
C SER A 27 -5.00 -8.41 -8.63
N LEU A 28 -4.02 -7.54 -8.93
CA LEU A 28 -4.05 -6.74 -10.15
C LEU A 28 -3.89 -7.64 -11.38
N SER A 29 -4.88 -7.59 -12.25
CA SER A 29 -4.87 -8.24 -13.55
C SER A 29 -5.31 -7.26 -14.61
N CYS A 30 -4.51 -7.06 -15.65
CA CYS A 30 -4.82 -6.14 -16.73
C CYS A 30 -4.81 -6.89 -18.06
N TYR A 31 -5.78 -6.58 -18.90
CA TYR A 31 -5.85 -7.02 -20.28
C TYR A 31 -6.16 -5.82 -21.16
N ASN A 32 -5.68 -5.86 -22.40
CA ASN A 32 -5.94 -4.83 -23.38
C ASN A 32 -6.62 -5.44 -24.60
N ASP A 33 -7.44 -4.65 -25.29
CA ASP A 33 -8.14 -5.06 -26.50
C ASP A 33 -7.31 -4.85 -27.77
N TYR A 34 -6.05 -4.38 -27.64
CA TYR A 34 -5.15 -3.99 -28.72
C TYR A 34 -5.73 -2.97 -29.71
N ASN A 35 -6.81 -2.28 -29.34
CA ASN A 35 -7.54 -1.39 -30.23
C ASN A 35 -7.69 0.00 -29.62
N SER A 36 -8.24 0.09 -28.40
CA SER A 36 -8.57 1.38 -27.79
C SER A 36 -8.58 1.39 -26.26
N GLN A 37 -8.53 0.23 -25.60
CA GLN A 37 -8.81 0.14 -24.18
C GLN A 37 -7.93 -0.88 -23.45
N VAL A 38 -7.45 -0.45 -22.29
CA VAL A 38 -6.91 -1.33 -21.24
C VAL A 38 -7.96 -1.44 -20.14
N THR A 39 -8.23 -2.67 -19.72
CA THR A 39 -9.09 -2.97 -18.57
C THR A 39 -8.26 -3.69 -17.51
N CYS A 40 -8.29 -3.15 -16.30
CA CYS A 40 -7.64 -3.75 -15.13
C CYS A 40 -8.69 -4.09 -14.08
N THR A 41 -8.53 -5.24 -13.44
CA THR A 41 -9.29 -5.65 -12.26
C THR A 41 -8.36 -5.81 -11.09
N TRP A 42 -8.80 -5.39 -9.90
CA TRP A 42 -8.05 -5.58 -8.66
C TRP A 42 -8.99 -5.62 -7.46
N MET A 43 -8.47 -6.05 -6.32
CA MET A 43 -9.22 -6.21 -5.08
C MET A 43 -8.51 -5.54 -3.90
N GLU A 44 -9.29 -5.11 -2.92
CA GLU A 44 -8.79 -4.70 -1.61
C GLU A 44 -9.76 -5.08 -0.50
N HIS A 45 -9.28 -5.10 0.74
CA HIS A 45 -10.17 -5.31 1.89
C HIS A 45 -11.12 -4.13 2.06
N SER A 46 -12.38 -4.42 2.36
CA SER A 46 -13.40 -3.38 2.63
C SER A 46 -13.03 -2.51 3.84
N GLU A 47 -12.46 -3.10 4.88
CA GLU A 47 -11.95 -2.39 6.06
C GLU A 47 -10.77 -1.47 5.71
N ALA A 48 -9.83 -1.96 4.89
CA ALA A 48 -8.69 -1.18 4.44
C ALA A 48 -9.14 0.01 3.59
N HIS A 49 -10.08 -0.20 2.67
CA HIS A 49 -10.66 0.87 1.85
C HIS A 49 -11.33 1.96 2.70
N ALA A 50 -12.10 1.55 3.72
CA ALA A 50 -12.77 2.49 4.63
C ALA A 50 -11.76 3.36 5.40
N LEU A 51 -10.59 2.80 5.76
CA LEU A 51 -9.51 3.54 6.40
C LEU A 51 -8.76 4.43 5.41
N VAL A 52 -8.26 3.86 4.31
CA VAL A 52 -7.54 4.51 3.21
C VAL A 52 -7.83 3.77 1.91
N GLY A 53 -8.55 4.41 1.00
CA GLY A 53 -8.76 3.88 -0.34
C GLY A 53 -7.49 4.01 -1.19
N MET A 54 -7.26 3.04 -2.07
CA MET A 54 -6.17 3.08 -3.05
C MET A 54 -6.69 3.53 -4.41
N ILE A 55 -5.82 4.18 -5.17
CA ILE A 55 -6.05 4.61 -6.55
C ILE A 55 -5.01 3.93 -7.42
N LEU A 56 -5.46 3.30 -8.52
CA LEU A 56 -4.60 2.68 -9.51
C LEU A 56 -4.13 3.73 -10.53
N TYR A 57 -2.83 3.76 -10.79
CA TYR A 57 -2.21 4.57 -11.82
C TYR A 57 -1.50 3.67 -12.83
N GLN A 58 -1.60 4.03 -14.11
CA GLN A 58 -0.81 3.47 -15.20
C GLN A 58 0.26 4.48 -15.62
N ARG A 59 1.50 4.04 -15.81
CA ARG A 59 2.54 4.88 -16.42
C ARG A 59 2.29 4.95 -17.92
N ASP A 60 2.13 6.17 -18.41
CA ASP A 60 2.04 6.44 -19.83
C ASP A 60 3.40 6.20 -20.50
N ASN A 61 3.40 5.43 -21.58
CA ASN A 61 4.62 5.05 -22.28
C ASN A 61 5.24 6.18 -23.11
N VAL A 62 4.45 7.18 -23.53
CA VAL A 62 4.90 8.29 -24.38
C VAL A 62 5.44 9.44 -23.53
N ILE A 63 4.65 9.92 -22.57
CA ILE A 63 5.02 11.07 -21.73
C ILE A 63 5.75 10.68 -20.44
N LYS A 64 5.79 9.38 -20.09
CA LYS A 64 6.42 8.83 -18.88
C LYS A 64 5.82 9.34 -17.57
N GLU A 65 4.57 9.79 -17.60
CA GLU A 65 3.83 10.26 -16.43
C GLU A 65 2.83 9.21 -15.93
N ASN A 66 2.47 9.26 -14.65
CA ASN A 66 1.47 8.36 -14.09
C ASN A 66 0.08 8.95 -14.31
N LYS A 67 -0.75 8.26 -15.10
CA LYS A 67 -2.16 8.58 -15.34
C LYS A 67 -3.04 7.78 -14.41
N GLU A 68 -4.02 8.45 -13.81
CA GLU A 68 -5.02 7.79 -12.98
C GLU A 68 -5.93 6.90 -13.84
N MET A 69 -6.17 5.68 -13.39
CA MET A 69 -7.11 4.77 -14.04
C MET A 69 -8.54 5.07 -13.56
N PHE A 70 -9.51 5.05 -14.48
CA PHE A 70 -10.90 5.28 -14.11
C PHE A 70 -11.53 4.00 -13.56
N CYS A 71 -11.62 3.90 -12.24
CA CYS A 71 -12.09 2.72 -11.52
C CYS A 71 -13.55 2.85 -11.04
N LYS A 72 -14.31 1.76 -11.16
CA LYS A 72 -15.64 1.59 -10.56
C LYS A 72 -15.69 0.32 -9.74
N ARG A 73 -16.40 0.38 -8.61
CA ARG A 73 -16.69 -0.80 -7.80
C ARG A 73 -17.60 -1.75 -8.59
N GLN A 74 -17.18 -3.00 -8.72
CA GLN A 74 -18.03 -4.06 -9.27
C GLN A 74 -19.15 -4.36 -8.26
N THR A 75 -20.40 -4.34 -8.72
CA THR A 75 -21.58 -4.61 -7.87
C THR A 75 -21.91 -6.11 -7.90
N GLU A 76 -22.42 -6.65 -6.79
CA GLU A 76 -22.62 -8.10 -6.52
C GLU A 76 -23.38 -8.88 -7.60
N ASN A 77 -24.14 -8.22 -8.48
CA ASN A 77 -24.90 -8.91 -9.52
C ASN A 77 -24.03 -9.69 -10.52
N ASP A 78 -22.72 -9.42 -10.60
CA ASP A 78 -21.81 -10.07 -11.55
C ASP A 78 -20.92 -11.18 -10.95
N LEU A 79 -20.83 -11.30 -9.61
CA LEU A 79 -19.98 -12.31 -8.95
C LEU A 79 -20.69 -12.87 -7.71
N ARG A 80 -21.27 -14.07 -7.84
CA ARG A 80 -21.95 -14.79 -6.74
C ARG A 80 -21.03 -15.32 -5.63
N GLU A 81 -19.74 -14.98 -5.67
CA GLU A 81 -18.69 -15.57 -4.80
C GLU A 81 -17.77 -14.55 -4.13
N ALA A 82 -17.99 -13.25 -4.29
CA ALA A 82 -17.21 -12.26 -3.56
C ALA A 82 -17.70 -12.21 -2.10
N SER A 83 -16.88 -12.68 -1.16
CA SER A 83 -17.16 -12.47 0.27
C SER A 83 -17.15 -10.97 0.59
N ASP A 84 -18.08 -10.50 1.43
CA ASP A 84 -18.22 -9.09 1.87
C ASP A 84 -16.92 -8.43 2.40
N SER A 85 -15.89 -9.24 2.67
CA SER A 85 -14.57 -8.80 3.12
C SER A 85 -13.74 -8.08 2.06
N TYR A 86 -14.06 -8.23 0.76
CA TYR A 86 -13.28 -7.65 -0.34
C TYR A 86 -14.13 -6.77 -1.26
N VAL A 87 -13.53 -5.67 -1.71
CA VAL A 87 -14.07 -4.78 -2.74
C VAL A 87 -13.37 -5.10 -4.05
N HIS A 88 -14.17 -5.37 -5.08
CA HIS A 88 -13.71 -5.61 -6.43
C HIS A 88 -13.79 -4.32 -7.25
N TRP A 89 -12.72 -4.00 -7.95
CA TRP A 89 -12.62 -2.81 -8.79
C TRP A 89 -12.39 -3.22 -10.24
N VAL A 90 -13.12 -2.54 -11.13
CA VAL A 90 -12.89 -2.61 -12.58
C VAL A 90 -12.47 -1.21 -13.04
N CYS A 91 -11.31 -1.12 -13.64
CA CYS A 91 -10.71 0.13 -14.08
C CYS A 91 -10.47 0.12 -15.58
N HIS A 92 -10.74 1.25 -16.23
CA HIS A 92 -10.52 1.42 -17.66
C HIS A 92 -9.61 2.61 -17.92
N ASN A 93 -8.80 2.49 -18.96
CA ASN A 93 -8.12 3.61 -19.58
C ASN A 93 -8.16 3.44 -21.10
N THR A 94 -8.31 4.56 -21.80
CA THR A 94 -8.28 4.60 -23.26
C THR A 94 -6.88 5.01 -23.71
N THR A 95 -6.27 4.20 -24.56
CA THR A 95 -4.95 4.46 -25.14
C THR A 95 -4.95 3.91 -26.56
N ASP A 96 -4.19 4.55 -27.44
CA ASP A 96 -3.95 4.08 -28.82
C ASP A 96 -2.52 3.51 -28.97
N ASP A 97 -1.71 3.64 -27.91
CA ASP A 97 -0.30 3.25 -27.91
C ASP A 97 -0.14 1.79 -27.49
N PHE A 98 -0.42 0.88 -28.43
CA PHE A 98 -0.16 -0.56 -28.28
C PHE A 98 1.05 -0.95 -29.11
N GLY A 99 2.06 -1.56 -28.48
CA GLY A 99 3.30 -1.92 -29.15
C GLY A 99 4.05 -3.04 -28.45
N ILE A 100 4.73 -3.88 -29.24
CA ILE A 100 5.64 -4.90 -28.71
C ILE A 100 6.86 -4.18 -28.11
N GLY A 101 7.14 -4.43 -26.84
CA GLY A 101 8.27 -3.81 -26.12
C GLY A 101 7.93 -2.53 -25.37
N LEU A 102 6.64 -2.24 -25.17
CA LEU A 102 6.19 -1.23 -24.19
C LEU A 102 6.06 -1.88 -22.80
N ASP A 103 6.50 -1.16 -21.77
CA ASP A 103 6.43 -1.62 -20.39
C ASP A 103 5.12 -1.15 -19.74
N ASP A 104 4.21 -2.07 -19.47
CA ASP A 104 2.98 -1.77 -18.74
C ASP A 104 3.25 -1.70 -17.23
N ILE A 105 3.56 -0.49 -16.75
CA ILE A 105 3.87 -0.23 -15.35
C ILE A 105 2.66 0.34 -14.63
N TYR A 106 2.26 -0.32 -13.54
CA TYR A 106 1.15 0.09 -12.69
C TYR A 106 1.62 0.42 -11.28
N SER A 107 0.92 1.34 -10.62
CA SER A 107 1.20 1.69 -9.22
C SER A 107 -0.07 2.03 -8.47
N PHE A 108 -0.09 1.71 -7.18
CA PHE A 108 -1.17 2.09 -6.28
C PHE A 108 -0.73 3.25 -5.39
N LYS A 109 -1.58 4.26 -5.24
CA LYS A 109 -1.36 5.37 -4.29
C LYS A 109 -2.57 5.57 -3.38
N PRO A 110 -2.36 5.92 -2.11
CA PRO A 110 -3.45 6.33 -1.22
C PRO A 110 -4.23 7.52 -1.79
N ASN A 111 -5.55 7.50 -1.62
CA ASN A 111 -6.41 8.64 -1.98
C ASN A 111 -6.27 9.85 -1.04
N LYS A 112 -5.55 9.68 0.07
CA LYS A 112 -5.24 10.73 1.04
C LYS A 112 -3.88 10.48 1.70
N ILE A 113 -3.22 11.54 2.13
CA ILE A 113 -2.02 11.46 2.95
C ILE A 113 -2.44 11.14 4.39
N LEU A 114 -1.90 10.07 4.95
CA LEU A 114 -2.06 9.78 6.38
C LEU A 114 -0.95 10.50 7.16
N GLN A 115 -1.33 11.38 8.08
CA GLN A 115 -0.41 11.93 9.08
C GLN A 115 -0.44 11.00 10.30
N ALA A 116 0.63 10.23 10.49
CA ALA A 116 0.81 9.43 11.70
C ALA A 116 1.62 10.27 12.70
N GLU A 117 1.01 10.64 13.83
CA GLU A 117 1.70 11.28 14.93
C GLU A 117 2.22 10.20 15.90
N LEU A 118 3.54 10.14 16.08
CA LEU A 118 4.15 9.28 17.08
C LEU A 118 4.27 10.08 18.39
N SER A 119 3.37 9.83 19.33
CA SER A 119 3.49 10.33 20.70
C SER A 119 4.46 9.45 21.47
N VAL A 120 5.70 9.90 21.64
CA VAL A 120 6.69 9.24 22.51
C VAL A 120 6.61 9.88 23.90
N ASP A 121 6.05 9.16 24.86
CA ASP A 121 6.17 9.54 26.27
C ASP A 121 7.57 9.17 26.76
N LEU A 122 8.44 10.18 26.86
CA LEU A 122 9.72 10.06 27.54
C LEU A 122 9.47 10.01 29.05
N LEU A 123 9.20 8.81 29.58
CA LEU A 123 9.20 8.60 31.02
C LEU A 123 10.62 8.88 31.54
N GLN A 124 10.80 10.04 32.19
CA GLN A 124 12.01 10.37 32.93
C GLN A 124 12.18 9.34 34.05
N ASN A 125 13.25 8.54 33.96
CA ASN A 125 13.70 7.73 35.09
C ASN A 125 14.03 8.66 36.26
N GLY A 126 13.27 8.51 37.34
CA GLY A 126 13.36 9.34 38.52
C GLY A 126 14.67 9.14 39.28
N LYS A 127 15.37 10.26 39.45
CA LYS A 127 16.19 10.67 40.61
C LYS A 127 17.44 9.84 40.94
N ASP A 128 18.59 10.44 40.67
CA ASP A 128 19.60 10.65 41.72
C ASP A 128 19.87 12.15 41.85
N GLU A 129 19.80 12.60 43.09
CA GLU A 129 19.85 13.98 43.56
C GLU A 129 21.31 14.36 43.81
N ILE A 130 21.88 15.35 43.10
CA ILE A 130 22.98 16.17 43.62
C ILE A 130 22.70 17.64 43.33
N LEU A 131 22.64 18.37 44.44
CA LEU A 131 22.36 19.78 44.67
C LEU A 131 23.23 20.75 43.86
N ASN A 132 22.60 21.82 43.33
CA ASN A 132 23.02 23.25 43.36
C ASN A 132 22.81 23.99 42.03
N SER A 133 21.89 24.96 42.01
CA SER A 133 22.23 26.38 41.73
C SER A 133 20.97 27.27 41.70
N HIS A 134 20.75 27.91 42.84
CA HIS A 134 20.46 29.33 43.06
C HIS A 134 19.75 30.21 41.98
N PHE A 135 18.51 30.61 42.33
CA PHE A 135 17.83 31.95 42.22
C PHE A 135 17.56 32.57 40.82
N PRO A 136 16.62 33.54 40.70
CA PRO A 136 15.83 34.25 41.73
C PRO A 136 14.32 33.96 41.72
#